data_AF-A0AAN6TRS6-F1
#
_entry.id   AF-A0AAN6TRS6-F1
#
_cell.length_a   1.000
_cell.length_b   1.000
_cell.length_c   1.000
_cell.angle_alpha   90.00
_cell.angle_beta   90.00
_cell.angle_gamma   90.00
#
_symmetry.space_group_name_H-M   'P 1'
#
loop_
_entity.id
_entity.type
_entity.pdbx_description
1 polymer ?
#
loop_
_entity_poly.entity_id
_entity_poly.type
_entity_poly.pdbx_seq_one_letter_code
_entity_poly.pdbx_strand_id
1 'polypeptide(L)'
;MNGTHVEKPLNRADEVEHLIDAVKAPVVPFIRVADEAVPSRAAGELLPNSQGLVQNALVNARRPENLVQELALSLPKGEGRGEQGLLGAIQDVLNYSVNTWDQGFMDKLYASTNPYRDVGVLFTRRLLPV
;
A
#
# COMPACT_ATOMS: atom_id res chain seq x y z
N MET A 1 16.54 23.09 -40.81
CA MET A 1 16.29 23.59 -39.45
C MET A 1 16.57 22.43 -38.50
N ASN A 2 17.73 22.42 -37.85
CA ASN A 2 18.14 21.33 -36.95
C ASN A 2 17.43 21.46 -35.61
N GLY A 3 16.56 20.50 -35.30
CA GLY A 3 16.02 20.32 -33.95
C GLY A 3 17.11 19.76 -33.05
N THR A 4 17.64 20.60 -32.15
CA THR A 4 18.49 20.16 -31.05
C THR A 4 17.66 19.29 -30.11
N HIS A 5 17.81 17.98 -30.22
CA HIS A 5 17.35 17.02 -29.21
C HIS A 5 18.23 17.25 -27.97
N VAL A 6 17.74 18.05 -27.02
CA VAL A 6 18.38 18.15 -25.71
C VAL A 6 18.13 16.81 -25.03
N GLU A 7 19.11 15.89 -25.11
CA GLU A 7 19.07 14.65 -24.35
C GLU A 7 18.96 15.00 -22.87
N LYS A 8 17.83 14.62 -22.27
CA LYS A 8 17.62 14.78 -20.83
C LYS A 8 18.68 13.92 -20.13
N PRO A 9 19.49 14.49 -19.22
CA PRO A 9 20.51 13.72 -18.53
C PRO A 9 19.86 12.56 -17.76
N LEU A 10 20.56 11.42 -17.73
CA LEU A 10 20.13 10.22 -17.01
C LEU A 10 19.89 10.56 -15.53
N ASN A 11 18.62 10.53 -15.09
CA ASN A 11 18.24 10.80 -13.71
C ASN A 11 17.46 9.64 -13.06
N ARG A 12 17.96 8.42 -13.25
CA ARG A 12 17.25 7.22 -12.77
C ARG A 12 17.30 7.06 -11.25
N ALA A 13 18.37 7.55 -10.60
CA ALA A 13 18.52 7.44 -9.16
C ALA A 13 17.45 8.28 -8.44
N ASP A 14 17.31 9.56 -8.80
CA ASP A 14 16.30 10.44 -8.18
C ASP A 14 14.88 9.98 -8.56
N GLU A 15 14.66 9.52 -9.80
CA GLU A 15 13.36 8.94 -10.22
C GLU A 15 12.97 7.74 -9.32
N VAL A 16 13.93 6.86 -9.00
CA VAL A 16 13.68 5.70 -8.14
C VAL A 16 13.47 6.11 -6.68
N GLU A 17 14.28 7.03 -6.16
CA GLU A 17 14.11 7.56 -4.81
C GLU A 17 12.72 8.19 -4.63
N HIS A 18 12.32 9.03 -5.59
CA HIS A 18 11.00 9.64 -5.62
C HIS A 18 9.87 8.61 -5.60
N LEU A 19 9.93 7.59 -6.46
CA LEU A 19 8.91 6.55 -6.52
C LEU A 19 8.85 5.74 -5.22
N ILE A 20 10.00 5.42 -4.62
CA ILE A 20 10.06 4.71 -3.35
C ILE A 20 9.38 5.54 -2.25
N ASP A 21 9.67 6.84 -2.17
CA ASP A 21 9.06 7.71 -1.16
C ASP A 21 7.56 7.91 -1.40
N ALA A 22 7.14 8.05 -2.65
CA ALA A 22 5.73 8.12 -3.03
C ALA A 22 4.96 6.85 -2.64
N VAL A 23 5.58 5.67 -2.71
CA VAL A 23 4.98 4.39 -2.27
C VAL A 23 4.99 4.23 -0.75
N LYS A 24 6.05 4.69 -0.05
CA LYS A 24 6.08 4.69 1.42
C LYS A 24 4.95 5.54 2.00
N ALA A 25 4.64 6.67 1.35
CA ALA A 25 3.67 7.65 1.82
C ALA A 25 2.28 7.06 2.17
N PRO A 26 1.65 6.19 1.35
CA PRO A 26 0.40 5.52 1.72
C PRO A 26 0.58 4.26 2.59
N VAL A 27 1.72 3.56 2.50
CA VAL A 27 1.97 2.33 3.28
C VAL A 27 2.12 2.60 4.77
N VAL A 28 2.84 3.66 5.15
CA VAL A 28 3.07 3.97 6.57
C VAL A 28 1.78 4.33 7.31
N PRO A 29 0.88 5.19 6.78
CA PRO A 29 -0.44 5.42 7.37
C PRO A 29 -1.28 4.15 7.50
N PHE A 30 -1.23 3.26 6.49
CA PHE A 30 -1.95 1.98 6.53
C PHE A 30 -1.50 1.13 7.74
N ILE A 31 -0.19 1.05 8.01
CA ILE A 31 0.34 0.38 9.21
C ILE A 31 -0.06 1.13 10.49
N ARG A 32 0.07 2.46 10.51
CA ARG A 32 -0.25 3.27 11.70
C ARG A 32 -1.70 3.12 12.15
N VAL A 33 -2.63 2.98 11.21
CA VAL A 33 -4.05 2.74 11.53
C VAL A 33 -4.24 1.44 12.33
N ALA A 34 -3.41 0.41 12.08
CA ALA A 34 -3.42 -0.81 12.90
C ALA A 34 -2.87 -0.57 14.31
N ASP A 35 -1.78 0.19 14.45
CA ASP A 35 -1.20 0.53 15.75
C ASP A 35 -2.20 1.33 16.62
N GLU A 36 -2.90 2.30 16.02
CA GLU A 36 -3.90 3.12 16.71
C GLU A 36 -5.17 2.34 17.09
N ALA A 37 -5.46 1.21 16.44
CA ALA A 37 -6.63 0.39 16.73
C ALA A 37 -6.45 -0.59 17.90
N VAL A 38 -5.24 -0.71 18.45
CA VAL A 38 -4.95 -1.62 19.59
C VAL A 38 -5.90 -1.42 20.78
N PRO A 39 -6.22 -0.18 21.24
CA PRO A 39 -7.15 0.02 22.34
C PRO A 39 -8.57 -0.49 22.03
N SER A 40 -9.04 -0.33 20.79
CA SER A 40 -10.34 -0.83 20.33
C SER A 40 -10.44 -2.35 20.48
N ARG A 41 -9.33 -3.07 20.20
CA ARG A 41 -9.28 -4.53 20.37
C ARG A 41 -9.34 -4.95 21.83
N ALA A 42 -8.65 -4.23 22.71
CA ALA A 42 -8.70 -4.49 24.14
C ALA A 42 -10.10 -4.24 24.73
N ALA A 43 -10.82 -3.23 24.22
CA ALA A 43 -12.17 -2.89 24.66
C ALA A 43 -13.28 -3.78 24.05
N GLY A 44 -13.01 -4.42 22.91
CA GLY A 44 -14.01 -5.20 22.18
C GLY A 44 -15.01 -4.34 21.37
N GLU A 45 -14.73 -3.04 21.21
CA GLU A 45 -15.55 -2.07 20.49
C GLU A 45 -14.67 -1.13 19.66
N LEU A 46 -15.23 -0.50 18.63
CA LEU A 46 -14.48 0.46 17.80
C LEU A 46 -14.39 1.80 18.53
N LEU A 47 -13.20 2.15 18.99
CA LEU A 47 -12.90 3.45 19.59
C LEU A 47 -12.45 4.45 18.53
N PRO A 48 -12.65 5.77 18.75
CA PRO A 48 -12.11 6.80 17.87
C PRO A 48 -10.57 6.75 17.82
N ASN A 49 -10.00 6.97 16.64
CA ASN A 49 -8.56 7.11 16.47
C ASN A 49 -8.05 8.50 16.93
N SER A 50 -6.77 8.80 16.69
CA SER A 50 -6.14 10.08 17.03
C SER A 50 -6.80 11.32 16.39
N GLN A 51 -7.60 11.11 15.34
CA GLN A 51 -8.35 12.13 14.61
C GLN A 51 -9.83 12.17 14.98
N GLY A 52 -10.27 11.36 15.96
CA GLY A 52 -11.66 11.28 16.39
C GLY A 52 -12.57 10.47 15.45
N LEU A 53 -12.01 9.73 14.50
CA LEU A 53 -12.77 8.91 13.56
C LEU A 53 -12.91 7.47 14.08
N VAL A 54 -14.13 6.95 14.05
CA VAL A 54 -14.41 5.53 14.35
C VAL A 54 -14.36 4.74 13.06
N GLN A 55 -13.31 3.94 12.89
CA GLN A 55 -13.09 3.14 11.67
C GLN A 55 -12.55 1.75 12.01
N ASN A 56 -12.92 0.75 11.20
CA ASN A 56 -12.35 -0.59 11.33
C ASN A 56 -10.99 -0.64 10.64
N ALA A 57 -9.92 -0.78 11.43
CA ALA A 57 -8.56 -0.88 10.94
C ALA A 57 -8.24 -2.22 10.24
N LEU A 58 -9.00 -3.29 10.52
CA LEU A 58 -8.74 -4.62 9.97
C LEU A 58 -9.06 -4.70 8.49
N VAL A 59 -10.24 -4.24 8.08
CA VAL A 59 -10.67 -4.31 6.67
C VAL A 59 -11.87 -3.40 6.43
N ASN A 60 -11.89 -2.74 5.28
CA ASN A 60 -13.09 -2.14 4.70
C ASN A 60 -13.82 -3.19 3.85
N ALA A 61 -14.69 -3.97 4.48
CA ALA A 61 -15.34 -5.11 3.82
C ALA A 61 -16.27 -4.65 2.69
N ARG A 62 -16.03 -5.21 1.50
CA ARG A 62 -16.87 -5.03 0.30
C ARG A 62 -17.36 -6.38 -0.18
N ARG A 63 -18.57 -6.40 -0.77
CA ARG A 63 -19.02 -7.57 -1.54
C ARG A 63 -18.17 -7.72 -2.81
N PRO A 64 -17.88 -8.94 -3.27
CA PRO A 64 -17.02 -9.16 -4.43
C PRO A 64 -17.44 -8.37 -5.67
N GLU A 65 -18.75 -8.28 -5.94
CA GLU A 65 -19.28 -7.59 -7.12
C GLU A 65 -19.01 -6.08 -7.07
N ASN A 66 -19.13 -5.49 -5.86
CA ASN A 66 -18.82 -4.08 -5.64
C ASN A 66 -17.31 -3.83 -5.77
N LEU A 67 -16.49 -4.72 -5.20
CA LEU A 67 -15.03 -4.57 -5.22
C LEU A 67 -14.46 -4.65 -6.63
N VAL A 68 -14.99 -5.53 -7.48
CA VAL A 68 -14.58 -5.61 -8.89
C VAL A 68 -14.89 -4.32 -9.65
N GLN A 69 -16.05 -3.70 -9.36
CA GLN A 69 -16.43 -2.41 -9.95
C GLN A 69 -15.54 -1.27 -9.43
N GLU A 70 -15.28 -1.24 -8.12
CA GLU A 70 -14.47 -0.20 -7.46
C GLU A 70 -12.99 -0.27 -7.85
N LEU A 71 -12.37 -1.46 -7.88
CA LEU A 71 -10.96 -1.64 -8.24
C LEU A 71 -10.70 -1.51 -9.75
N ALA A 72 -11.73 -1.73 -10.59
CA ALA A 72 -11.65 -1.65 -12.04
C ALA A 72 -10.34 -2.23 -12.61
N LEU A 73 -10.01 -3.48 -12.23
CA LEU A 73 -8.72 -4.18 -12.45
C LEU A 73 -8.33 -4.45 -13.93
N SER A 74 -8.88 -3.68 -14.87
CA SER A 74 -8.51 -3.76 -16.28
C SER A 74 -7.19 -3.04 -16.53
N LEU A 75 -6.23 -3.77 -17.09
CA LEU A 75 -5.01 -3.18 -17.63
C LEU A 75 -5.35 -2.33 -18.87
N PRO A 76 -4.78 -1.12 -19.01
CA PRO A 76 -4.95 -0.33 -20.22
C PRO A 76 -4.38 -1.10 -21.42
N LYS A 77 -5.14 -1.13 -22.53
CA LYS A 77 -4.70 -1.79 -23.78
C LYS A 77 -3.66 -0.98 -24.57
N GLY A 78 -3.46 0.28 -24.20
CA GLY A 78 -2.57 1.24 -24.85
C GLY A 78 -1.44 1.67 -23.91
N GLU A 79 -1.20 2.97 -23.82
CA GLU A 79 -0.15 3.51 -22.97
C GLU A 79 -0.41 3.23 -21.47
N GLY A 80 0.68 2.98 -20.74
CA GLY A 80 0.63 2.81 -19.29
C GLY A 80 0.18 4.10 -18.60
N ARG A 81 -0.46 3.98 -17.43
CA ARG A 81 -0.98 5.14 -16.67
C ARG A 81 0.11 5.93 -15.91
N GLY A 82 1.38 5.57 -16.09
CA GLY A 82 2.52 6.19 -15.42
C GLY A 82 2.46 6.09 -13.89
N GLU A 83 3.20 6.97 -13.22
CA GLU A 83 3.31 7.03 -11.76
C GLU A 83 1.95 7.23 -11.07
N GLN A 84 1.14 8.16 -11.57
CA GLN A 84 -0.18 8.46 -10.99
C GLN A 84 -1.08 7.23 -10.99
N GLY A 85 -1.09 6.45 -12.07
CA GLY A 85 -1.84 5.21 -12.12
C GLY A 85 -1.31 4.12 -11.21
N LEU A 86 0.01 4.04 -11.04
CA LEU A 86 0.64 3.13 -10.09
C LEU A 86 0.27 3.47 -8.64
N LEU A 87 0.41 4.74 -8.25
CA LEU A 87 0.09 5.20 -6.90
C LEU A 87 -1.40 5.05 -6.59
N GLY A 88 -2.27 5.35 -7.56
CA GLY A 88 -3.71 5.11 -7.44
C GLY A 88 -4.03 3.64 -7.20
N ALA A 89 -3.44 2.74 -8.00
CA ALA A 89 -3.64 1.30 -7.83
C ALA A 89 -3.13 0.79 -6.48
N ILE A 90 -1.99 1.29 -5.99
CA ILE A 90 -1.46 0.95 -4.66
C ILE A 90 -2.43 1.41 -3.57
N GLN A 91 -2.95 2.63 -3.67
CA GLN A 91 -3.91 3.17 -2.69
C GLN A 91 -5.19 2.33 -2.67
N ASP A 92 -5.72 1.97 -3.83
CA ASP A 92 -6.90 1.13 -3.94
C ASP A 92 -6.66 -0.27 -3.34
N VAL A 93 -5.53 -0.89 -3.66
CA VAL A 93 -5.15 -2.18 -3.08
C VAL A 93 -5.06 -2.09 -1.56
N LEU A 94 -4.40 -1.07 -1.00
CA LEU A 94 -4.31 -0.89 0.44
C LEU A 94 -5.70 -0.66 1.07
N ASN A 95 -6.54 0.17 0.46
CA ASN A 95 -7.87 0.51 0.99
C ASN A 95 -8.81 -0.69 1.14
N TYR A 96 -8.71 -1.67 0.23
CA TYR A 96 -9.59 -2.83 0.20
C TYR A 96 -8.92 -4.12 0.70
N SER A 97 -7.63 -4.08 1.01
CA SER A 97 -6.92 -5.22 1.61
C SER A 97 -7.23 -5.36 3.09
N VAL A 98 -7.14 -6.59 3.58
CA VAL A 98 -7.08 -6.84 5.03
C VAL A 98 -5.73 -6.32 5.54
N ASN A 99 -5.77 -5.50 6.57
CA ASN A 99 -4.59 -5.01 7.26
C ASN A 99 -4.08 -6.05 8.24
N THR A 100 -3.12 -6.86 7.80
CA THR A 100 -2.55 -7.93 8.63
C THR A 100 -1.65 -7.44 9.76
N TRP A 101 -1.39 -6.12 9.84
CA TRP A 101 -0.73 -5.49 10.99
C TRP A 101 -1.68 -5.32 12.19
N ASP A 102 -3.00 -5.35 11.96
CA ASP A 102 -4.01 -5.24 13.02
C ASP A 102 -3.95 -6.46 13.94
N GLN A 103 -3.90 -6.23 15.26
CA GLN A 103 -3.82 -7.28 16.28
C GLN A 103 -5.07 -8.18 16.35
N GLY A 104 -6.18 -7.76 15.76
CA GLY A 104 -7.39 -8.56 15.58
C GLY A 104 -7.32 -9.54 14.41
N PHE A 105 -6.27 -9.51 13.58
CA PHE A 105 -6.09 -10.47 12.50
C PHE A 105 -5.60 -11.83 13.05
N MET A 106 -6.54 -12.67 13.45
CA MET A 106 -6.29 -14.01 14.00
C MET A 106 -6.65 -15.14 13.03
N ASP A 107 -6.95 -14.82 11.76
CA ASP A 107 -7.49 -15.77 10.79
C ASP A 107 -6.47 -16.83 10.31
N LYS A 108 -5.17 -16.68 10.62
CA LYS A 108 -4.11 -17.56 10.12
C LYS A 108 -2.99 -17.80 11.13
N LEU A 109 -2.31 -18.95 11.00
CA LEU A 109 -1.15 -19.40 11.81
C LEU A 109 0.12 -18.52 11.67
N TYR A 110 0.05 -17.40 10.92
CA TYR A 110 1.15 -16.47 10.64
C TYR A 110 0.76 -15.02 10.93
N ALA A 111 -0.14 -14.78 11.88
CA ALA A 111 -0.42 -13.42 12.34
C ALA A 111 0.86 -12.78 12.94
N SER A 112 0.99 -11.45 12.78
CA SER A 112 2.16 -10.61 13.12
C SER A 112 3.14 -10.39 11.96
N THR A 113 2.89 -9.32 11.21
CA THR A 113 3.92 -8.67 10.38
C THR A 113 4.99 -8.06 11.29
N ASN A 114 6.26 -8.23 10.92
CA ASN A 114 7.41 -7.72 11.66
C ASN A 114 8.22 -6.80 10.73
N PRO A 115 8.46 -5.52 11.08
CA PRO A 115 9.17 -4.58 10.22
C PRO A 115 10.53 -5.09 9.70
N TYR A 116 11.29 -5.79 10.55
CA TYR A 116 12.59 -6.35 10.16
C TYR A 116 12.46 -7.47 9.12
N ARG A 117 11.43 -8.31 9.24
CA ARG A 117 11.14 -9.38 8.27
C ARG A 117 10.78 -8.78 6.91
N ASP A 118 9.91 -7.77 6.89
CA ASP A 118 9.37 -7.22 5.65
C ASP A 118 10.43 -6.44 4.86
N VAL A 119 11.25 -5.64 5.55
CA VAL A 119 12.44 -5.02 4.93
C VAL A 119 13.43 -6.08 4.46
N GLY A 120 13.60 -7.18 5.21
CA GLY A 120 14.39 -8.33 4.79
C GLY A 120 13.90 -8.97 3.49
N VAL A 121 12.58 -9.21 3.35
CA VAL A 121 11.98 -9.76 2.13
C VAL A 121 12.19 -8.84 0.93
N LEU A 122 12.07 -7.52 1.12
CA LEU A 122 12.37 -6.54 0.07
C LEU A 122 13.83 -6.67 -0.42
N PHE A 123 14.76 -6.90 0.50
CA PHE A 123 16.17 -7.10 0.18
C PHE A 123 16.42 -8.46 -0.51
N THR A 124 15.81 -9.55 -0.03
CA THR A 124 16.02 -10.90 -0.58
C THR A 124 15.40 -11.06 -1.98
N ARG A 125 14.23 -10.46 -2.25
CA ARG A 125 13.59 -10.49 -3.58
C ARG A 125 14.42 -9.81 -4.67
N ARG A 126 15.43 -9.02 -4.30
CA ARG A 126 16.34 -8.32 -5.23
C ARG A 126 17.66 -9.07 -5.47
N LEU A 127 18.02 -10.03 -4.63
CA LEU A 127 19.35 -10.67 -4.63
C LEU A 127 19.36 -12.14 -5.06
N LEU A 128 18.19 -12.75 -5.26
CA LEU A 128 18.12 -14.09 -5.85
C LEU A 128 17.95 -13.96 -7.37
N PRO A 129 18.94 -14.40 -8.18
CA PRO A 129 18.72 -14.57 -9.60
C PRO A 129 17.66 -15.66 -9.80
N VAL A 130 16.64 -15.38 -10.60
CA VAL A 130 15.82 -16.41 -11.25
C VAL A 130 16.57 -16.90 -12.47
#